data_AF-A0A1C6D379-F1
#
_entry.id   AF-A0A1C6D379-F1
#
_cell.length_a   1.000
_cell.length_b   1.000
_cell.length_c   1.000
_cell.angle_alpha   90.00
_cell.angle_beta   90.00
_cell.angle_gamma   90.00
#
_symmetry.space_group_name_H-M   'P 1'
#
loop_
_entity.id
_entity.type
_entity.pdbx_description
1 polymer ?
#
loop_
_entity_poly.entity_id
_entity_poly.type
_entity_poly.pdbx_seq_one_letter_code
_entity_poly.pdbx_strand_id
1 'polypeptide(L)' 'MVIFAVMAALCIGILIGMHLFQDRPVGDLRVDHSDPVDGPHLYLELDTDVSAVLRKKRVAFRVKAKDFIPHE' A
#
# COMPACT_ATOMS: atom_id res chain seq x y z
N MET A 1 34.26 -0.76 -22.85
CA MET A 1 33.59 0.51 -22.48
C MET A 1 32.10 0.52 -22.83
N VAL A 2 31.69 0.20 -24.06
CA VAL A 2 30.28 0.21 -24.47
C VAL A 2 29.38 -0.69 -23.63
N ILE A 3 29.79 -1.94 -23.38
CA ILE A 3 29.01 -2.90 -22.57
C ILE A 3 28.77 -2.37 -21.15
N PHE A 4 29.79 -1.78 -20.51
CA PHE A 4 29.66 -1.18 -19.19
C PHE A 4 28.69 0.00 -19.17
N ALA A 5 28.70 0.84 -20.20
CA ALA A 5 27.77 1.97 -20.32
C ALA A 5 26.32 1.48 -20.49
N VAL A 6 26.09 0.44 -21.29
CA VAL A 6 24.75 -0.16 -21.49
C VAL A 6 24.24 -0.77 -20.18
N MET A 7 25.08 -1.51 -19.47
CA MET A 7 24.70 -2.09 -18.17
C MET A 7 24.39 -1.02 -17.13
N ALA A 8 25.16 0.06 -17.07
CA ALA A 8 24.90 1.18 -16.17
C ALA A 8 23.55 1.85 -16.48
N ALA A 9 23.27 2.15 -17.74
CA ALA A 9 22.00 2.75 -18.16
C ALA A 9 20.80 1.84 -17.84
N LEU A 10 20.93 0.53 -18.07
CA LEU A 10 19.90 -0.44 -17.73
C LEU A 10 19.64 -0.49 -16.22
N CYS A 11 20.69 -0.55 -15.40
CA CYS A 11 20.55 -0.53 -13.95
C CYS A 11 19.87 0.75 -13.45
N ILE A 12 20.25 1.91 -13.97
CA ILE A 12 19.62 3.20 -13.61
C ILE A 12 18.13 3.20 -14.01
N GLY A 13 17.80 2.74 -15.22
CA GLY A 13 16.42 2.64 -15.68
C GLY A 13 15.57 1.73 -14.78
N ILE A 14 16.11 0.57 -14.39
CA ILE A 14 15.46 -0.35 -13.46
C ILE A 14 15.25 0.30 -12.09
N LEU A 15 16.27 0.95 -11.53
CA LEU A 15 16.18 1.60 -10.22
C LEU A 15 15.14 2.73 -10.20
N ILE A 16 15.09 3.55 -11.25
CA ILE A 16 14.09 4.62 -11.38
C ILE A 16 12.69 4.02 -11.51
N GLY A 17 12.53 2.99 -12.36
CA GLY A 17 11.26 2.28 -12.50
C GLY A 17 10.80 1.72 -11.16
N MET A 18 11.66 0.98 -10.45
CA MET A 18 11.35 0.44 -9.13
C MET A 18 10.92 1.53 -8.14
N HIS A 19 11.57 2.69 -8.14
CA HIS A 19 11.22 3.76 -7.19
C HIS A 19 9.89 4.45 -7.54
N LEU A 20 9.60 4.65 -8.83
CA LEU A 20 8.34 5.25 -9.29
C LEU A 20 7.14 4.31 -9.13
N PHE A 21 7.35 3.02 -9.38
CA PHE A 21 6.33 1.98 -9.20
C PHE A 21 6.30 1.40 -7.78
N GLN A 22 7.09 1.96 -6.86
CA GLN A 22 6.98 1.59 -5.46
C GLN A 22 5.62 2.06 -4.96
N ASP A 23 4.66 1.14 -4.90
CA ASP A 23 3.30 1.37 -4.43
C ASP A 23 3.37 1.97 -3.03
N ARG A 24 3.26 3.31 -2.96
CA ARG A 24 3.17 4.02 -1.69
C ARG A 24 1.76 3.78 -1.17
N PRO A 25 1.61 3.08 -0.03
CA PRO A 25 0.29 2.81 0.49
C PRO A 25 -0.41 4.13 0.80
N VAL A 26 -1.67 4.25 0.42
CA VAL A 26 -2.47 5.47 0.65
C VAL A 26 -3.02 5.55 2.07
N GLY A 27 -2.80 4.50 2.86
CA GLY A 27 -3.17 4.39 4.26
C GLY A 27 -3.25 2.93 4.70
N ASP A 28 -4.06 2.66 5.72
CA ASP A 28 -4.20 1.35 6.35
C ASP A 28 -5.59 0.74 6.09
N LEU A 29 -5.62 -0.53 5.73
CA LEU A 29 -6.84 -1.35 5.75
C LEU A 29 -6.86 -2.09 7.08
N ARG A 30 -7.68 -1.63 8.01
CA ARG A 30 -7.87 -2.26 9.31
C ARG A 30 -8.89 -3.38 9.19
N VAL A 31 -8.50 -4.56 9.65
CA VAL A 31 -9.38 -5.73 9.76
C VAL A 31 -9.65 -5.93 11.24
N ASP A 32 -10.92 -5.82 11.62
CA ASP A 32 -11.37 -5.93 13.00
C ASP A 32 -12.22 -7.20 13.17
N HIS A 33 -11.76 -8.14 13.99
CA HIS A 33 -12.45 -9.40 14.28
C HIS A 33 -13.22 -9.36 15.61
N SER A 34 -13.37 -8.19 16.20
CA SER A 34 -13.92 -8.02 17.54
C SER A 34 -15.38 -8.49 17.69
N ASP A 35 -16.16 -8.50 16.60
CA ASP A 35 -17.58 -8.88 16.61
C ASP A 35 -17.75 -10.37 16.24
N PRO A 36 -18.12 -11.25 17.19
CA PRO A 36 -18.32 -12.67 16.94
C PRO A 36 -19.64 -12.99 16.22
N VAL A 37 -20.56 -12.02 16.07
CA VAL A 37 -21.90 -12.21 15.49
C VAL A 37 -21.91 -11.84 14.01
N ASP A 38 -21.35 -10.69 13.65
CA ASP A 38 -21.41 -10.14 12.29
C ASP A 38 -20.15 -10.39 11.45
N GLY A 39 -19.12 -11.02 12.04
CA GLY A 39 -17.87 -11.36 11.35
C GLY A 39 -16.91 -10.16 11.19
N PRO A 40 -15.81 -10.32 10.44
CA PRO A 40 -14.76 -9.31 10.38
C PRO A 40 -15.21 -8.02 9.69
N HIS A 41 -14.99 -6.89 10.36
CA HIS A 41 -15.22 -5.57 9.83
C HIS A 41 -13.96 -5.00 9.16
N LEU A 42 -14.14 -4.26 8.07
CA LEU A 42 -13.06 -3.63 7.32
C LEU A 42 -13.19 -2.11 7.40
N TYR A 43 -12.13 -1.45 7.88
CA TYR A 43 -12.05 0.01 7.95
C TYR A 43 -10.90 0.52 7.09
N LEU A 44 -11.19 1.55 6.29
CA LEU A 44 -10.20 2.24 5.46
C LEU A 44 -9.74 3.49 6.20
N GLU A 45 -8.48 3.51 6.59
CA GLU A 45 -7.81 4.70 7.11
C GLU A 45 -6.92 5.27 6.02
N LEU A 46 -7.04 6.56 5.74
CA LEU A 46 -6.27 7.23 4.70
C LEU A 46 -5.25 8.18 5.33
N ASP A 47 -4.00 8.07 4.89
CA ASP A 47 -2.95 9.04 5.23
C ASP A 47 -3.01 10.29 4.31
N THR A 48 -3.89 10.25 3.31
CA THR A 48 -4.02 11.26 2.26
C THR A 48 -5.48 11.64 2.06
N ASP A 49 -5.69 12.70 1.29
CA ASP A 49 -7.03 13.19 0.98
C ASP A 49 -7.83 12.16 0.16
N VAL A 50 -9.11 12.00 0.48
CA VAL A 50 -10.03 11.07 -0.20
C VAL A 50 -10.09 11.35 -1.70
N SER A 51 -10.05 12.62 -2.11
CA SER A 51 -10.10 12.97 -3.54
C SER A 51 -8.85 12.54 -4.30
N ALA A 52 -7.70 12.39 -3.63
CA ALA A 52 -6.49 11.86 -4.25
C ALA A 52 -6.60 10.35 -4.51
N VAL A 53 -7.33 9.62 -3.67
CA VAL A 53 -7.63 8.19 -3.84
C VAL A 53 -8.65 7.99 -4.96
N LEU A 54 -9.74 8.77 -4.96
CA LEU A 54 -10.82 8.64 -5.95
C LEU A 54 -10.38 8.92 -7.40
N ARG A 55 -9.30 9.69 -7.60
CA ARG A 55 -8.73 9.96 -8.92
C ARG A 55 -7.86 8.81 -9.47
N LYS A 56 -7.53 7.82 -8.65
CA LYS A 56 -6.64 6.71 -9.03
C LYS A 56 -7.45 5.47 -9.42
N LYS A 57 -6.97 4.75 -10.43
CA LYS A 57 -7.56 3.46 -10.86
C LYS A 57 -7.35 2.34 -9.83
N ARG A 58 -6.22 2.36 -9.13
CA ARG A 58 -5.82 1.38 -8.11
C ARG A 58 -5.00 2.07 -7.03
N VAL A 59 -5.12 1.58 -5.80
CA VAL A 59 -4.35 2.03 -4.64
C VAL A 59 -3.95 0.83 -3.80
N ALA A 60 -2.81 0.92 -3.13
CA ALA A 60 -2.36 -0.06 -2.16
C ALA A 60 -2.66 0.44 -0.74
N PHE A 61 -3.01 -0.48 0.15
CA PHE A 61 -3.19 -0.24 1.58
C PHE A 61 -2.26 -1.15 2.38
N ARG A 62 -1.77 -0.69 3.53
CA ARG A 62 -1.10 -1.57 4.49
C ARG A 62 -2.18 -2.28 5.31
N VAL A 63 -2.13 -3.60 5.36
CA VAL A 63 -3.12 -4.36 6.13
C VAL A 63 -2.72 -4.37 7.60
N LYS A 64 -3.64 -3.94 8.46
CA LYS A 64 -3.52 -4.01 9.93
C LYS A 64 -4.65 -4.87 10.48
N ALA A 65 -4.39 -6.16 10.64
CA ALA A 65 -5.30 -7.09 11.32
C ALA A 65 -5.00 -7.10 12.81
N LYS A 66 -5.88 -6.50 13.61
CA LYS A 66 -5.79 -6.45 15.08
C LYS A 66 -7.20 -6.41 15.66
N ASP A 67 -7.39 -7.02 16.82
CA ASP A 67 -8.61 -6.89 17.60
C ASP A 67 -8.55 -5.57 18.36
N PHE A 68 -9.47 -4.67 18.04
CA PHE A 68 -9.48 -3.31 18.60
C PHE A 68 -10.42 -3.17 19.80
N ILE A 69 -11.28 -4.16 20.04
CA ILE A 69 -12.10 -4.25 21.23
C ILE A 69 -11.46 -5.30 22.16
N PRO A 70 -11.18 -4.95 23.42
CA PRO A 70 -10.74 -5.93 24.41
C PRO A 70 -11.83 -6.98 24.62
N HIS A 71 -11.44 -8.26 24.56
CA HIS A 71 -12.29 -9.34 25.03
C HIS A 71 -12.08 -9.48 26.54
N GLU A 72 -13.16 -9.32 27.32
CA GLU A 72 -13.21 -9.68 28.75
C GLU A 72 -13.49 -11.19 28.90
#